data_AF-A0A7Y3NG72-F1
#
_entry.id   AF-A0A7Y3NG72-F1
#
_cell.length_a   1.000
_cell.length_b   1.000
_cell.length_c   1.000
_cell.angle_alpha   90.00
_cell.angle_beta   90.00
_cell.angle_gamma   90.00
#
_symmetry.space_group_name_H-M   'P 1'
#
loop_
_entity.id
_entity.type
_entity.pdbx_description
1 polymer ?
#
loop_
_entity_poly.entity_id
_entity_poly.type
_entity_poly.pdbx_seq_one_letter_code
_entity_poly.pdbx_strand_id
1 'polypeptide(L)'
;MANTKASGAAPSGGSDLFETLLWSTVLGAILVGILWLAFHRVVQYAVLSFIYWGVLPFTMVSRTAGKILVTITSHPYAFWGPGRLFTLFDVASALYWRWPVAVILFAFGVASMVRSKRLRYSTRLTLEQLAVRMVGENPHIAPTLKLNAYEQPLDGGLLPAPERPVAFAVRRGLLLDGEMKPVTFDAIFARNGTIRDFRPEVRDGRHPIGDYVLPARVDEARATQVFAAQLRGGFKLRGKTTFSPRSDLRLLPGWAQALAAALYAFGADRQDDANAILAHLSLGWRPPTPGRAGGWQWRGLPLAWRAEADLLDGRIDWVATKDPANPVMVSRDYVHGTLPGWPAALSPVVRIERARNESGASVHGFDWVWRLQRRWRGPVWAKPLPSRAAGFEKLPTGYREINAQMLRDERFQEVVRLHDRHCATWFMALMEWAQRMGSFHTSLFIWLRVQNPQLFWVLNHVGGECAWTQAAGPWTHYRNEIMARSAIDDPAVDIAVQALVKDLSKDGWLDPREGR
;
A
#
# COMPACT_ATOMS: atom_id res chain seq x y z
N MET A 1 2.84 -37.98 58.76
CA MET A 1 2.03 -39.10 58.23
C MET A 1 1.83 -38.83 56.75
N ALA A 2 2.14 -39.68 55.78
CA ALA A 2 2.77 -40.99 55.76
C ALA A 2 3.65 -41.06 54.50
N ASN A 3 4.72 -41.80 54.63
CA ASN A 3 5.81 -41.97 53.68
C ASN A 3 5.55 -43.30 52.94
N THR A 4 5.38 -43.32 51.63
CA THR A 4 5.36 -44.57 50.85
C THR A 4 6.47 -44.55 49.81
N LYS A 5 7.57 -45.17 50.21
CA LYS A 5 8.62 -45.72 49.35
C LYS A 5 8.00 -46.63 48.28
N ALA A 6 8.15 -46.27 47.01
CA ALA A 6 8.10 -47.22 45.92
C ALA A 6 9.54 -47.66 45.62
N SER A 7 9.88 -48.88 46.02
CA SER A 7 11.11 -49.57 45.66
C SER A 7 11.09 -49.87 44.16
N GLY A 8 12.06 -49.32 43.42
CA GLY A 8 12.33 -49.71 42.05
C GLY A 8 12.92 -51.11 41.99
N ALA A 9 12.17 -52.05 41.42
CA ALA A 9 12.71 -53.28 40.86
C ALA A 9 12.86 -53.05 39.35
N ALA A 10 14.10 -53.01 38.86
CA ALA A 10 14.38 -53.00 37.43
C ALA A 10 14.02 -54.38 36.84
N PRO A 11 13.19 -54.47 35.79
CA PRO A 11 12.88 -55.75 35.17
C PRO A 11 14.12 -56.27 34.42
N SER A 12 14.54 -57.48 34.75
CA SER A 12 15.53 -58.27 34.01
C SER A 12 14.95 -58.72 32.65
N GLY A 13 14.69 -57.78 31.75
CA GLY A 13 13.95 -58.00 30.49
C GLY A 13 14.78 -58.54 29.31
N GLY A 14 15.95 -59.13 29.56
CA GLY A 14 16.84 -59.63 28.51
C GLY A 14 16.58 -61.09 28.11
N SER A 15 16.18 -61.95 29.06
CA SER A 15 15.95 -63.39 28.82
C SER A 15 14.63 -63.65 28.10
N ASP A 16 13.57 -62.93 28.47
CA ASP A 16 12.21 -63.22 28.00
C ASP A 16 12.01 -62.87 26.53
N LEU A 17 12.71 -61.83 26.04
CA LEU A 17 12.63 -61.43 24.63
C LEU A 17 13.36 -62.41 23.72
N PHE A 18 14.50 -62.94 24.19
CA PHE A 18 15.26 -63.96 23.47
C PHE A 18 14.51 -65.29 23.45
N GLU A 19 13.91 -65.69 24.58
CA GLU A 19 13.09 -66.89 24.67
C GLU A 19 11.81 -66.79 23.82
N THR A 20 11.15 -65.63 23.81
CA THR A 20 9.99 -65.37 22.93
C THR A 20 10.39 -65.38 21.44
N LEU A 21 11.54 -64.80 21.08
CA LEU A 21 12.07 -64.86 19.71
C LEU A 21 12.43 -66.29 19.31
N LEU A 22 13.03 -67.07 20.21
CA LEU A 22 13.39 -68.46 19.94
C LEU A 22 12.15 -69.32 19.71
N TRP A 23 11.17 -69.26 20.62
CA TRP A 23 9.94 -70.03 20.49
C TRP A 23 9.09 -69.60 19.30
N SER A 24 9.03 -68.30 18.98
CA SER A 24 8.34 -67.83 17.77
C SER A 24 9.05 -68.29 16.49
N THR A 25 10.38 -68.37 16.47
CA THR A 25 11.14 -68.91 15.34
C THR A 25 10.91 -70.41 15.18
N VAL A 26 10.92 -71.17 16.29
CA VAL A 26 10.63 -72.61 16.28
C VAL A 26 9.19 -72.87 15.83
N LEU A 27 8.22 -72.14 16.38
CA LEU A 27 6.81 -72.24 15.97
C LEU A 27 6.64 -71.87 14.49
N GLY A 28 7.34 -70.83 14.03
CA GLY A 28 7.38 -70.43 12.63
C GLY A 28 7.95 -71.52 11.72
N ALA A 29 9.05 -72.16 12.12
CA ALA A 29 9.65 -73.27 11.37
C ALA A 29 8.73 -74.50 11.31
N ILE A 30 8.07 -74.83 12.43
CA ILE A 30 7.07 -75.92 12.48
C ILE A 30 5.87 -75.57 11.59
N LEU A 31 5.36 -74.34 11.66
CA LEU A 31 4.25 -73.89 10.83
C LEU A 31 4.62 -73.96 9.34
N VAL A 32 5.80 -73.50 8.96
CA VAL A 32 6.33 -73.60 7.58
C VAL A 32 6.46 -75.07 7.16
N GLY A 33 6.93 -75.95 8.03
CA GLY A 33 7.01 -77.39 7.78
C GLY A 33 5.64 -78.03 7.56
N ILE A 34 4.65 -77.70 8.40
CA ILE A 34 3.26 -78.18 8.27
C ILE A 34 2.63 -77.64 6.98
N LEU A 35 2.82 -76.36 6.69
CA LEU A 35 2.31 -75.71 5.49
C LEU A 35 2.94 -76.32 4.23
N TRP A 36 4.23 -76.64 4.28
CA TRP A 36 4.91 -77.37 3.21
C TRP A 36 4.33 -78.78 3.06
N LEU A 37 4.19 -79.56 4.13
CA LEU A 37 3.63 -80.91 4.05
C LEU A 37 2.21 -80.92 3.44
N ALA A 38 1.35 -80.00 3.88
CA ALA A 38 -0.04 -79.91 3.42
C ALA A 38 -0.18 -79.27 2.02
N PHE A 39 0.67 -78.31 1.66
CA PHE A 39 0.49 -77.47 0.47
C PHE A 39 1.70 -77.41 -0.48
N HIS A 40 2.69 -78.30 -0.35
CA HIS A 40 3.91 -78.27 -1.19
C HIS A 40 3.60 -78.17 -2.68
N ARG A 41 2.55 -78.84 -3.18
CA ARG A 41 2.14 -78.77 -4.60
C ARG A 41 1.69 -77.36 -5.01
N VAL A 42 0.92 -76.70 -4.14
CA VAL A 42 0.44 -75.33 -4.38
C VAL A 42 1.60 -74.34 -4.32
N VAL A 43 2.50 -74.52 -3.35
CA VAL A 43 3.71 -73.68 -3.22
C VAL A 43 4.64 -73.87 -4.42
N GLN A 44 4.88 -75.11 -4.85
CA GLN A 44 5.68 -75.41 -6.04
C GLN A 44 5.05 -74.79 -7.29
N TYR A 45 3.73 -74.91 -7.48
CA TYR A 45 3.03 -74.28 -8.58
C TYR A 45 3.15 -72.76 -8.56
N ALA A 46 2.99 -72.13 -7.39
CA ALA A 46 3.10 -70.70 -7.22
C ALA A 46 4.52 -70.21 -7.56
N VAL A 47 5.57 -70.88 -7.07
CA VAL A 47 6.96 -70.50 -7.36
C VAL A 47 7.31 -70.73 -8.84
N LEU A 48 6.92 -71.87 -9.42
CA LEU A 48 7.16 -72.12 -10.85
C LEU A 48 6.40 -71.15 -11.74
N SER A 49 5.16 -70.80 -11.39
CA SER A 49 4.37 -69.77 -12.09
C SER A 49 5.04 -68.41 -11.98
N PHE A 50 5.53 -68.04 -10.79
CA PHE A 50 6.24 -66.78 -10.56
C PHE A 50 7.54 -66.70 -11.39
N ILE A 51 8.31 -67.79 -11.45
CA ILE A 51 9.51 -67.88 -12.29
C ILE A 51 9.13 -67.82 -13.77
N TYR A 52 8.11 -68.59 -14.18
CA TYR A 52 7.61 -68.63 -15.55
C TYR A 52 7.28 -67.23 -16.06
N TRP A 53 6.44 -66.49 -15.32
CA TRP A 53 6.04 -65.13 -15.71
C TRP A 53 7.18 -64.12 -15.66
N GLY A 54 8.13 -64.28 -14.73
CA GLY A 54 9.31 -63.41 -14.66
C GLY A 54 10.30 -63.62 -15.82
N VAL A 55 10.40 -64.85 -16.33
CA VAL A 55 11.36 -65.21 -17.40
C VAL A 55 10.74 -65.10 -18.80
N LEU A 56 9.43 -65.30 -18.93
CA LEU A 56 8.69 -65.30 -20.21
C LEU A 56 9.05 -64.10 -21.13
N PRO A 57 9.09 -62.83 -20.64
CA PRO A 57 9.40 -61.68 -21.50
C PRO A 57 10.82 -61.70 -22.08
N PHE A 58 11.74 -62.42 -21.43
CA PHE A 58 13.15 -62.49 -21.80
C PHE A 58 13.47 -63.66 -22.74
N THR A 59 12.51 -64.53 -23.04
CA THR A 59 12.71 -65.69 -23.93
C THR A 59 13.06 -65.30 -25.37
N MET A 60 12.59 -64.15 -25.83
CA MET A 60 12.91 -63.59 -27.14
C MET A 60 14.38 -63.14 -27.25
N VAL A 61 15.03 -62.85 -26.12
CA VAL A 61 16.36 -62.22 -26.08
C VAL A 61 17.43 -63.16 -25.51
N SER A 62 17.06 -64.01 -24.55
CA SER A 62 17.98 -64.92 -23.87
C SER A 62 17.66 -66.37 -24.19
N ARG A 63 18.63 -67.06 -24.84
CA ARG A 63 18.56 -68.51 -25.03
C ARG A 63 18.48 -69.27 -23.70
N THR A 64 19.08 -68.72 -22.64
CA THR A 64 19.04 -69.29 -21.29
C THR A 64 17.64 -69.17 -20.68
N ALA A 65 16.93 -68.06 -20.93
CA ALA A 65 15.52 -67.92 -20.52
C ALA A 65 14.64 -68.95 -21.22
N GLY A 66 14.86 -69.18 -22.51
CA GLY A 66 14.18 -70.24 -23.27
C GLY A 66 14.41 -71.63 -22.68
N LYS A 67 15.68 -71.96 -22.33
CA LYS A 67 16.02 -73.23 -21.66
C LYS A 67 15.32 -73.40 -20.31
N ILE A 68 15.26 -72.34 -19.50
CA ILE A 68 14.56 -72.34 -18.22
C ILE A 68 13.06 -72.62 -18.44
N LEU A 69 12.43 -71.93 -19.39
CA LEU A 69 11.00 -72.10 -19.68
C LEU A 69 10.68 -73.52 -20.15
N VAL A 70 11.47 -74.05 -21.09
CA VAL A 70 11.33 -75.43 -21.58
C VAL A 70 11.47 -76.41 -20.42
N THR A 71 12.47 -76.23 -19.56
CA THR A 71 12.70 -77.10 -18.39
C THR A 71 11.49 -77.10 -17.45
N ILE A 72 10.90 -75.94 -17.18
CA ILE A 72 9.68 -75.80 -16.35
C ILE A 72 8.50 -76.54 -16.99
N THR A 73 8.30 -76.40 -18.29
CA THR A 73 7.15 -76.99 -19.01
C THR A 73 7.28 -78.49 -19.29
N SER A 74 8.50 -79.02 -19.38
CA SER A 74 8.75 -80.40 -19.81
C SER A 74 8.80 -81.42 -18.67
N HIS A 75 8.88 -80.97 -17.41
CA HIS A 75 9.01 -81.86 -16.25
C HIS A 75 7.76 -81.84 -15.38
N PRO A 76 7.27 -83.01 -14.93
CA PRO A 76 6.11 -83.08 -14.02
C PRO A 76 6.45 -82.50 -12.65
N TYR A 77 5.45 -82.04 -11.90
CA TYR A 77 5.63 -81.42 -10.58
C TYR A 77 6.45 -82.26 -9.59
N ALA A 78 6.37 -83.60 -9.67
CA ALA A 78 7.15 -84.52 -8.84
C ALA A 78 8.67 -84.41 -9.05
N PHE A 79 9.13 -83.86 -10.17
CA PHE A 79 10.55 -83.64 -10.47
C PHE A 79 11.18 -82.50 -9.64
N TRP A 80 10.35 -81.56 -9.18
CA TRP A 80 10.79 -80.31 -8.54
C TRP A 80 10.91 -80.49 -7.02
N GLY A 81 11.94 -81.20 -6.59
CA GLY A 81 12.33 -81.21 -5.18
C GLY A 81 12.78 -79.82 -4.69
N PRO A 82 12.78 -79.56 -3.36
CA PRO A 82 13.10 -78.24 -2.79
C PRO A 82 14.41 -77.65 -3.31
N GLY A 83 15.50 -78.43 -3.34
CA GLY A 83 16.81 -77.95 -3.79
C GLY A 83 16.85 -77.55 -5.27
N ARG A 84 16.12 -78.25 -6.14
CA ARG A 84 16.04 -77.91 -7.58
C ARG A 84 15.18 -76.67 -7.81
N LEU A 85 14.15 -76.49 -7.00
CA LEU A 85 13.27 -75.33 -7.07
C LEU A 85 14.00 -74.07 -6.58
N PHE A 86 14.78 -74.16 -5.49
CA PHE A 86 15.60 -73.04 -5.03
C PHE A 86 16.71 -72.67 -6.00
N THR A 87 17.45 -73.65 -6.54
CA THR A 87 18.49 -73.36 -7.55
C THR A 87 17.92 -72.72 -8.82
N LEU A 88 16.76 -73.19 -9.28
CA LEU A 88 16.07 -72.55 -10.42
C LEU A 88 15.61 -71.13 -10.07
N PHE A 89 15.04 -70.94 -8.88
CA PHE A 89 14.62 -69.63 -8.39
C PHE A 89 15.79 -68.66 -8.29
N ASP A 90 16.92 -69.07 -7.74
CA ASP A 90 18.13 -68.23 -7.59
C ASP A 90 18.66 -67.79 -8.96
N VAL A 91 18.77 -68.72 -9.91
CA VAL A 91 19.23 -68.40 -11.27
C VAL A 91 18.24 -67.49 -11.99
N ALA A 92 16.94 -67.78 -11.92
CA ALA A 92 15.92 -66.99 -12.60
C ALA A 92 15.76 -65.58 -11.99
N SER A 93 15.80 -65.48 -10.66
CA SER A 93 15.65 -64.22 -9.94
C SER A 93 16.87 -63.31 -10.11
N ALA A 94 18.09 -63.86 -10.02
CA ALA A 94 19.32 -63.10 -10.18
C ALA A 94 19.48 -62.50 -11.59
N LEU A 95 19.10 -63.24 -12.63
CA LEU A 95 19.28 -62.78 -14.02
C LEU A 95 18.12 -61.93 -14.53
N TYR A 96 16.86 -62.29 -14.23
CA TYR A 96 15.70 -61.73 -14.93
C TYR A 96 14.85 -60.81 -14.05
N TRP A 97 14.63 -61.17 -12.78
CA TRP A 97 13.82 -60.33 -11.87
C TRP A 97 14.49 -59.01 -11.48
N ARG A 98 15.82 -58.92 -11.60
CA ARG A 98 16.56 -57.70 -11.29
C ARG A 98 16.15 -56.52 -12.18
N TRP A 99 15.78 -56.77 -13.44
CA TRP A 99 15.44 -55.72 -14.39
C TRP A 99 14.05 -55.10 -14.14
N PRO A 100 12.95 -55.86 -13.97
CA PRO A 100 11.66 -55.29 -13.59
C PRO A 100 11.73 -54.52 -12.27
N VAL A 101 12.42 -55.05 -11.26
CA VAL A 101 12.59 -54.35 -9.97
C VAL A 101 13.40 -53.07 -10.16
N ALA A 102 14.48 -53.08 -10.94
CA ALA A 102 15.25 -51.88 -11.25
C ALA A 102 14.41 -50.83 -11.99
N VAL A 103 13.57 -51.24 -12.95
CA VAL A 103 12.66 -50.34 -13.66
C VAL A 103 11.63 -49.72 -12.72
N ILE A 104 11.04 -50.50 -11.81
CA ILE A 104 10.08 -50.00 -10.81
C ILE A 104 10.78 -49.02 -9.86
N LEU A 105 11.96 -49.36 -9.35
CA LEU A 105 12.74 -48.48 -8.47
C LEU A 105 13.18 -47.21 -9.18
N PHE A 106 13.58 -47.31 -10.46
CA PHE A 106 13.93 -46.15 -11.28
C PHE A 106 12.72 -45.26 -11.52
N ALA A 107 11.57 -45.84 -11.90
CA ALA A 107 10.32 -45.10 -12.07
C ALA A 107 9.88 -44.42 -10.78
N PHE A 108 10.02 -45.09 -9.64
CA PHE A 108 9.77 -44.52 -8.32
C PHE A 108 10.74 -43.38 -8.00
N GLY A 109 12.03 -43.54 -8.31
CA GLY A 109 13.05 -42.50 -8.16
C GLY A 109 12.75 -41.26 -8.99
N VAL A 110 12.40 -41.43 -10.27
CA VAL A 110 11.99 -40.34 -11.18
C VAL A 110 10.71 -39.67 -10.67
N ALA A 111 9.69 -40.44 -10.30
CA ALA A 111 8.44 -39.91 -9.76
C ALA A 111 8.67 -39.13 -8.46
N SER A 112 9.57 -39.61 -7.60
CA SER A 112 10.00 -38.93 -6.37
C SER A 112 10.71 -37.62 -6.66
N MET A 113 11.65 -37.60 -7.62
CA MET A 113 12.35 -36.38 -8.03
C MET A 113 11.40 -35.32 -8.61
N VAL A 114 10.51 -35.70 -9.54
CA VAL A 114 9.55 -34.79 -10.17
C VAL A 114 8.49 -34.28 -9.17
N ARG A 115 8.08 -35.12 -8.21
CA ARG A 115 7.14 -34.71 -7.15
C ARG A 115 7.81 -33.98 -5.99
N SER A 116 9.14 -33.98 -5.90
CA SER A 116 9.86 -33.38 -4.78
C SER A 116 9.51 -31.89 -4.66
N LYS A 117 9.02 -31.51 -3.47
CA LYS A 117 8.62 -30.13 -3.15
C LYS A 117 9.75 -29.11 -3.35
N ARG A 118 11.01 -29.57 -3.32
CA ARG A 118 12.22 -28.74 -3.47
C ARG A 118 12.30 -28.04 -4.83
N LEU A 119 11.82 -28.66 -5.91
CA LEU A 119 11.72 -28.02 -7.24
C LEU A 119 10.55 -27.02 -7.35
N ARG A 120 9.48 -27.20 -6.56
CA ARG A 120 8.35 -26.25 -6.50
C ARG A 120 8.73 -24.94 -5.80
N TYR A 121 9.58 -25.01 -4.77
CA TYR A 121 10.09 -23.84 -4.05
C TYR A 121 11.34 -23.21 -4.66
N SER A 122 11.88 -23.74 -5.77
CA SER A 122 13.05 -23.18 -6.46
C SER A 122 12.69 -22.25 -7.63
N THR A 123 11.42 -21.84 -7.75
CA THR A 123 11.05 -20.86 -8.78
C THR A 123 11.67 -19.51 -8.42
N ARG A 124 12.62 -19.04 -9.23
CA ARG A 124 13.20 -17.71 -9.09
C ARG A 124 12.11 -16.70 -9.42
N LEU A 125 11.60 -16.01 -8.41
CA LEU A 125 10.63 -14.93 -8.57
C LEU A 125 11.36 -13.61 -8.73
N THR A 126 10.89 -12.78 -9.65
CA THR A 126 11.24 -11.36 -9.64
C THR A 126 10.52 -10.66 -8.48
N LEU A 127 10.99 -9.47 -8.07
CA LEU A 127 10.37 -8.68 -7.01
C LEU A 127 8.87 -8.45 -7.28
N GLU A 128 8.51 -8.18 -8.54
CA GLU A 128 7.12 -7.98 -8.95
C GLU A 128 6.28 -9.26 -8.82
N GLN A 129 6.80 -10.40 -9.29
CA GLN A 129 6.10 -11.69 -9.17
C GLN A 129 5.91 -12.10 -7.70
N LEU A 130 6.90 -11.83 -6.85
CA LEU A 130 6.81 -12.05 -5.41
C LEU A 130 5.73 -11.15 -4.80
N ALA A 131 5.76 -9.85 -5.11
CA ALA A 131 4.80 -8.90 -4.58
C ALA A 131 3.36 -9.24 -5.00
N VAL A 132 3.14 -9.62 -6.26
CA VAL A 132 1.82 -10.07 -6.76
C VAL A 132 1.32 -11.31 -6.03
N ARG A 133 2.20 -12.30 -5.78
CA ARG A 133 1.82 -13.49 -4.99
C ARG A 133 1.51 -13.14 -3.53
N MET A 134 2.25 -12.20 -2.96
CA MET A 134 2.04 -11.74 -1.59
C MET A 134 0.76 -10.93 -1.39
N VAL A 135 0.11 -10.39 -2.43
CA VAL A 135 -1.14 -9.63 -2.28
C VAL A 135 -2.24 -10.44 -1.59
N GLY A 136 -2.28 -11.76 -1.82
CA GLY A 136 -3.27 -12.63 -1.18
C GLY A 136 -3.10 -12.72 0.35
N GLU A 137 -1.85 -12.71 0.82
CA GLU A 137 -1.51 -12.79 2.25
C GLU A 137 -1.38 -11.40 2.89
N ASN A 138 -0.97 -10.40 2.11
CA ASN A 138 -0.67 -9.03 2.52
C ASN A 138 -1.45 -8.03 1.64
N PRO A 139 -2.76 -7.87 1.86
CA PRO A 139 -3.63 -7.02 1.05
C PRO A 139 -3.19 -5.55 0.96
N HIS A 140 -2.51 -5.06 2.00
CA HIS A 140 -2.05 -3.68 2.12
C HIS A 140 -0.97 -3.29 1.08
N ILE A 141 -0.33 -4.27 0.42
CA ILE A 141 0.64 -4.03 -0.67
C ILE A 141 -0.07 -3.70 -2.00
N ALA A 142 -1.34 -4.12 -2.15
CA ALA A 142 -2.09 -3.99 -3.40
C ALA A 142 -2.14 -2.55 -3.97
N PRO A 143 -2.35 -1.48 -3.17
CA PRO A 143 -2.36 -0.12 -3.69
C PRO A 143 -1.02 0.31 -4.29
N THR A 144 0.10 -0.10 -3.69
CA THR A 144 1.45 0.22 -4.17
C THR A 144 1.72 -0.40 -5.55
N LEU A 145 1.27 -1.65 -5.74
CA LEU A 145 1.36 -2.34 -7.03
C LEU A 145 0.47 -1.68 -8.09
N LYS A 146 -0.76 -1.29 -7.73
CA LYS A 146 -1.67 -0.58 -8.66
C LYS A 146 -1.14 0.78 -9.11
N LEU A 147 -0.23 1.38 -8.33
CA LEU A 147 0.33 2.71 -8.59
C LEU A 147 1.62 2.66 -9.41
N ASN A 148 2.28 1.50 -9.56
CA ASN A 148 3.65 1.42 -10.08
C ASN A 148 4.57 2.46 -9.43
N ALA A 149 4.59 2.48 -8.09
CA ALA A 149 5.25 3.53 -7.32
C ALA A 149 6.74 3.73 -7.68
N TYR A 150 7.43 2.66 -8.13
CA TYR A 150 8.83 2.70 -8.53
C TYR A 150 9.13 3.60 -9.74
N GLU A 151 8.18 3.73 -10.68
CA GLU A 151 8.39 4.51 -11.91
C GLU A 151 8.05 6.00 -11.73
N GLN A 152 7.48 6.38 -10.58
CA GLN A 152 7.04 7.75 -10.35
C GLN A 152 8.19 8.64 -9.86
N PRO A 153 8.24 9.92 -10.28
CA PRO A 153 9.22 10.86 -9.76
C PRO A 153 8.95 11.19 -8.28
N LEU A 154 10.02 11.32 -7.48
CA LEU A 154 9.94 11.55 -6.02
C LEU A 154 9.15 12.81 -5.64
N ASP A 155 9.41 13.94 -6.30
CA ASP A 155 8.77 15.23 -6.01
C ASP A 155 7.44 15.43 -6.75
N GLY A 156 6.93 14.37 -7.40
CA GLY A 156 5.75 14.42 -8.26
C GLY A 156 4.92 13.14 -8.22
N GLY A 157 4.07 12.96 -9.23
CA GLY A 157 3.21 11.79 -9.34
C GLY A 157 2.02 11.77 -8.37
N LEU A 158 1.51 10.57 -8.12
CA LEU A 158 0.41 10.28 -7.20
C LEU A 158 0.90 10.01 -5.78
N LEU A 159 2.20 9.70 -5.61
CA LEU A 159 2.84 9.44 -4.33
C LEU A 159 4.02 10.40 -4.07
N PRO A 160 3.78 11.72 -4.01
CA PRO A 160 4.87 12.68 -3.79
C PRO A 160 5.50 12.46 -2.41
N ALA A 161 6.82 12.67 -2.34
CA ALA A 161 7.56 12.76 -1.09
C ALA A 161 6.99 13.89 -0.18
N PRO A 162 7.19 13.80 1.15
CA PRO A 162 6.84 14.89 2.04
C PRO A 162 7.62 16.16 1.65
N GLU A 163 6.98 17.31 1.77
CA GLU A 163 7.58 18.57 1.35
C GLU A 163 8.64 19.02 2.37
N ARG A 164 9.77 19.52 1.88
CA ARG A 164 10.74 20.21 2.74
C ARG A 164 10.12 21.47 3.33
N PRO A 165 10.50 21.91 4.55
CA PRO A 165 9.93 23.08 5.20
C PRO A 165 10.01 24.36 4.36
N VAL A 166 11.14 24.61 3.69
CA VAL A 166 11.29 25.71 2.72
C VAL A 166 10.37 25.58 1.52
N ALA A 167 10.26 24.39 0.92
CA ALA A 167 9.37 24.15 -0.22
C ALA A 167 7.91 24.36 0.21
N PHE A 168 7.55 23.91 1.41
CA PHE A 168 6.24 24.12 2.00
C PHE A 168 5.92 25.61 2.16
N ALA A 169 6.85 26.38 2.73
CA ALA A 169 6.69 27.81 3.01
C ALA A 169 6.49 28.61 1.72
N VAL A 170 7.34 28.38 0.73
CA VAL A 170 7.29 29.08 -0.56
C VAL A 170 6.01 28.76 -1.32
N ARG A 171 5.61 27.49 -1.38
CA ARG A 171 4.41 27.06 -2.12
C ARG A 171 3.11 27.64 -1.56
N ARG A 172 3.12 28.01 -0.28
CA ARG A 172 1.99 28.60 0.45
C ARG A 172 2.11 30.12 0.59
N GLY A 173 3.20 30.71 0.06
CA GLY A 173 3.49 32.14 0.13
C GLY A 173 3.73 32.62 1.55
N LEU A 174 4.34 31.77 2.40
CA LEU A 174 4.68 32.10 3.79
C LEU A 174 6.03 32.83 3.89
N LEU A 175 6.91 32.66 2.91
CA LEU A 175 8.19 33.34 2.87
C LEU A 175 8.03 34.68 2.15
N LEU A 176 8.30 35.77 2.85
CA LEU A 176 8.27 37.14 2.34
C LEU A 176 9.70 37.61 2.07
N ASP A 177 9.89 38.44 1.04
CA ASP A 177 11.15 39.15 0.81
C ASP A 177 11.26 40.43 1.67
N GLY A 178 12.38 41.15 1.55
CA GLY A 178 12.60 42.42 2.25
C GLY A 178 11.62 43.54 1.88
N GLU A 179 10.82 43.38 0.80
CA GLU A 179 9.74 44.29 0.39
C GLU A 179 8.36 43.79 0.85
N MET A 180 8.29 42.79 1.73
CA MET A 180 7.06 42.15 2.22
C MET A 180 6.24 41.46 1.12
N LYS A 181 6.85 41.06 0.01
CA LYS A 181 6.18 40.32 -1.08
C LYS A 181 6.45 38.82 -0.96
N PRO A 182 5.48 37.95 -1.29
CA PRO A 182 5.69 36.50 -1.25
C PRO A 182 6.73 36.03 -2.26
N VAL A 183 7.74 35.30 -1.80
CA VAL A 183 8.76 34.69 -2.66
C VAL A 183 8.13 33.58 -3.50
N THR A 184 8.36 33.61 -4.81
CA THR A 184 7.78 32.64 -5.74
C THR A 184 8.58 31.34 -5.82
N PHE A 185 7.90 30.20 -6.01
CA PHE A 185 8.51 28.87 -6.12
C PHE A 185 9.58 28.77 -7.22
N ASP A 186 9.32 29.36 -8.38
CA ASP A 186 10.24 29.35 -9.52
C ASP A 186 11.51 30.19 -9.31
N ALA A 187 11.51 31.05 -8.28
CA ALA A 187 12.71 31.74 -7.86
C ALA A 187 13.66 30.73 -7.22
N ILE A 188 13.22 30.07 -6.14
CA ILE A 188 14.08 29.22 -5.30
C ILE A 188 14.33 27.83 -5.90
N PHE A 189 13.34 27.24 -6.58
CA PHE A 189 13.43 25.86 -7.06
C PHE A 189 13.56 25.76 -8.58
N ALA A 190 14.40 24.83 -9.02
CA ALA A 190 14.54 24.43 -10.41
C ALA A 190 13.33 23.59 -10.83
N ARG A 191 13.14 23.43 -12.14
CA ARG A 191 12.00 22.69 -12.71
C ARG A 191 11.92 21.23 -12.24
N ASN A 192 13.03 20.68 -11.76
CA ASN A 192 13.16 19.33 -11.22
C ASN A 192 12.99 19.26 -9.69
N GLY A 193 12.61 20.34 -9.00
CA GLY A 193 12.45 20.37 -7.54
C GLY A 193 13.75 20.55 -6.75
N THR A 194 14.92 20.56 -7.41
CA THR A 194 16.18 20.92 -6.75
C THR A 194 16.17 22.41 -6.42
N ILE A 195 16.79 22.79 -5.29
CA ILE A 195 17.04 24.20 -5.00
C ILE A 195 17.94 24.68 -6.15
N ARG A 196 17.50 25.69 -6.93
CA ARG A 196 18.44 26.42 -7.80
C ARG A 196 19.56 26.88 -6.89
N ASP A 197 20.78 27.04 -7.38
CA ASP A 197 21.80 27.80 -6.66
C ASP A 197 21.26 29.21 -6.45
N PHE A 198 20.40 29.37 -5.46
CA PHE A 198 19.73 30.59 -5.09
C PHE A 198 20.72 31.28 -4.19
N ARG A 199 21.79 31.75 -4.82
CA ARG A 199 22.41 32.98 -4.37
C ARG A 199 21.40 34.04 -4.79
N PRO A 200 20.70 34.70 -3.86
CA PRO A 200 20.00 35.92 -4.23
C PRO A 200 21.08 36.78 -4.84
N GLU A 201 20.95 37.11 -6.12
CA GLU A 201 21.90 38.00 -6.77
C GLU A 201 21.93 39.27 -5.94
N VAL A 202 23.05 39.40 -5.24
CA VAL A 202 23.60 40.60 -4.67
C VAL A 202 23.43 41.68 -5.73
N ARG A 203 22.43 42.55 -5.55
CA ARG A 203 22.17 43.68 -6.45
C ARG A 203 23.27 44.75 -6.37
N ASP A 204 24.31 44.55 -5.56
CA ASP A 204 25.47 45.44 -5.49
C ASP A 204 26.76 44.66 -5.28
N GLY A 205 27.52 44.45 -6.35
CA GLY A 205 28.68 43.56 -6.42
C GLY A 205 29.82 43.87 -5.45
N ARG A 206 29.71 43.43 -4.19
CA ARG A 206 30.82 43.29 -3.25
C ARG A 206 30.64 42.03 -2.40
N HIS A 207 31.55 41.07 -2.57
CA HIS A 207 31.87 40.08 -1.53
C HIS A 207 33.12 40.57 -0.81
N PRO A 208 33.17 40.53 0.54
CA PRO A 208 33.64 39.32 1.21
C PRO A 208 32.97 39.02 2.59
N ILE A 209 32.86 37.73 2.90
CA ILE A 209 32.90 37.11 4.25
C ILE A 209 32.20 37.89 5.40
N GLY A 210 30.94 37.54 5.68
CA GLY A 210 30.16 38.01 6.83
C GLY A 210 28.75 38.45 6.43
N ASP A 211 27.72 38.01 7.16
CA ASP A 211 26.37 38.60 7.16
C ASP A 211 25.47 38.48 5.91
N TYR A 212 25.55 37.37 5.17
CA TYR A 212 24.59 37.08 4.08
C TYR A 212 23.36 36.37 4.61
N VAL A 213 22.44 37.13 5.18
CA VAL A 213 21.08 36.66 5.41
C VAL A 213 20.17 37.37 4.43
N LEU A 214 19.38 36.60 3.67
CA LEU A 214 18.16 37.15 3.08
C LEU A 214 17.36 37.79 4.23
N PRO A 215 16.89 39.06 4.11
CA PRO A 215 15.87 39.58 5.01
C PRO A 215 14.52 38.94 4.65
N ALA A 216 14.50 37.63 4.45
CA ALA A 216 13.29 36.89 4.24
C ALA A 216 12.65 36.70 5.60
N ARG A 217 11.36 37.01 5.67
CA ARG A 217 10.56 36.91 6.90
C ARG A 217 9.47 35.88 6.69
N VAL A 218 9.05 35.23 7.77
CA VAL A 218 7.87 34.38 7.72
C VAL A 218 6.63 35.22 8.00
N ASP A 219 5.62 35.12 7.14
CA ASP A 219 4.29 35.62 7.43
C ASP A 219 3.63 34.70 8.46
N GLU A 220 3.84 34.99 9.75
CA GLU A 220 3.33 34.19 10.86
C GLU A 220 1.79 34.14 10.90
N ALA A 221 1.12 35.23 10.52
CA ALA A 221 -0.34 35.29 10.48
C ALA A 221 -0.89 34.32 9.43
N ARG A 222 -0.31 34.34 8.23
CA ARG A 222 -0.66 33.39 7.16
C ARG A 222 -0.23 31.97 7.51
N ALA A 223 0.92 31.78 8.15
CA ALA A 223 1.38 30.46 8.60
C ALA A 223 0.39 29.85 9.60
N THR A 224 -0.09 30.65 10.56
CA THR A 224 -1.13 30.27 11.52
C THR A 224 -2.41 29.84 10.80
N GLN A 225 -2.88 30.61 9.81
CA GLN A 225 -4.06 30.25 9.02
C GLN A 225 -3.88 28.94 8.26
N VAL A 226 -2.70 28.72 7.66
CA VAL A 226 -2.38 27.49 6.93
C VAL A 226 -2.37 26.29 7.87
N PHE A 227 -1.71 26.38 9.02
CA PHE A 227 -1.65 25.29 10.00
C PHE A 227 -3.00 25.03 10.66
N ALA A 228 -3.80 26.07 10.92
CA ALA A 228 -5.17 25.93 11.38
C ALA A 228 -6.05 25.21 10.33
N ALA A 229 -5.88 25.52 9.05
CA ALA A 229 -6.64 24.86 7.97
C ALA A 229 -6.35 23.35 7.88
N GLN A 230 -5.16 22.91 8.29
CA GLN A 230 -4.78 21.49 8.32
C GLN A 230 -5.61 20.68 9.34
N LEU A 231 -6.16 21.30 10.40
CA LEU A 231 -6.97 20.63 11.44
C LEU A 231 -8.24 19.97 10.89
N ARG A 232 -8.71 20.42 9.73
CA ARG A 232 -9.84 19.80 9.03
C ARG A 232 -9.52 18.42 8.44
N GLY A 233 -8.25 17.99 8.47
CA GLY A 233 -7.83 16.68 7.94
C GLY A 233 -8.04 16.52 6.44
N GLY A 234 -8.12 17.63 5.70
CA GLY A 234 -8.43 17.63 4.26
C GLY A 234 -9.92 17.44 3.92
N PHE A 235 -10.81 17.41 4.91
CA PHE A 235 -12.25 17.27 4.69
C PHE A 235 -12.96 18.62 4.55
N LYS A 236 -13.96 18.67 3.66
CA LYS A 236 -14.89 19.79 3.53
C LYS A 236 -16.11 19.56 4.43
N LEU A 237 -16.01 19.93 5.70
CA LEU A 237 -17.16 19.96 6.62
C LEU A 237 -18.02 21.17 6.23
N ARG A 238 -19.28 20.96 5.83
CA ARG A 238 -20.20 21.95 5.21
C ARG A 238 -20.35 23.25 6.04
N GLY A 239 -19.42 24.19 5.92
CA GLY A 239 -19.41 25.45 6.68
C GLY A 239 -19.06 25.32 8.17
N LYS A 240 -18.81 24.11 8.69
CA LYS A 240 -18.44 23.90 10.09
C LYS A 240 -16.93 24.07 10.29
N THR A 241 -16.55 24.80 11.33
CA THR A 241 -15.17 24.95 11.81
C THR A 241 -14.78 23.83 12.77
N THR A 242 -15.73 23.42 13.61
CA THR A 242 -15.60 22.32 14.56
C THR A 242 -16.17 21.02 13.99
N PHE A 243 -15.61 19.92 14.46
CA PHE A 243 -16.05 18.55 14.21
C PHE A 243 -16.71 18.01 15.48
N SER A 244 -17.68 17.12 15.33
CA SER A 244 -18.20 16.32 16.44
C SER A 244 -18.47 14.90 15.95
N PRO A 245 -17.80 13.86 16.50
CA PRO A 245 -17.92 12.48 16.00
C PRO A 245 -19.36 11.97 15.97
N ARG A 246 -20.18 12.33 16.97
CA ARG A 246 -21.58 11.85 17.07
C ARG A 246 -22.47 12.34 15.94
N SER A 247 -22.26 13.55 15.44
CA SER A 247 -23.09 14.16 14.40
C SER A 247 -22.43 14.14 13.02
N ASP A 248 -21.12 14.34 12.97
CA ASP A 248 -20.39 14.61 11.73
C ASP A 248 -19.69 13.39 11.13
N LEU A 249 -19.54 12.28 11.87
CA LEU A 249 -18.96 11.04 11.32
C LEU A 249 -19.72 10.56 10.08
N ARG A 250 -21.04 10.74 10.05
CA ARG A 250 -21.89 10.38 8.91
C ARG A 250 -21.66 11.29 7.68
N LEU A 251 -21.12 12.48 7.88
CA LEU A 251 -20.79 13.44 6.81
C LEU A 251 -19.44 13.12 6.15
N LEU A 252 -18.58 12.33 6.81
CA LEU A 252 -17.31 11.91 6.22
C LEU A 252 -17.54 10.94 5.05
N PRO A 253 -16.62 10.88 4.07
CA PRO A 253 -16.67 9.85 3.03
C PRO A 253 -16.72 8.45 3.62
N GLY A 254 -17.42 7.52 2.96
CA GLY A 254 -17.61 6.17 3.50
C GLY A 254 -16.31 5.40 3.76
N TRP A 255 -15.23 5.68 3.00
CA TRP A 255 -13.90 5.11 3.28
C TRP A 255 -13.28 5.65 4.56
N ALA A 256 -13.53 6.92 4.93
CA ALA A 256 -13.02 7.53 6.15
C ALA A 256 -13.77 6.99 7.36
N GLN A 257 -15.08 6.79 7.22
CA GLN A 257 -15.90 6.10 8.21
C GLN A 257 -15.44 4.65 8.41
N ALA A 258 -15.07 3.94 7.34
CA ALA A 258 -14.54 2.58 7.43
C ALA A 258 -13.15 2.54 8.07
N LEU A 259 -12.28 3.51 7.77
CA LEU A 259 -10.98 3.65 8.42
C LEU A 259 -11.13 3.90 9.92
N ALA A 260 -12.04 4.80 10.33
CA ALA A 260 -12.33 5.03 11.75
C ALA A 260 -12.82 3.76 12.44
N ALA A 261 -13.72 3.01 11.80
CA ALA A 261 -14.19 1.72 12.32
C ALA A 261 -13.04 0.71 12.48
N ALA A 262 -12.11 0.63 11.53
CA ALA A 262 -10.96 -0.26 11.61
C ALA A 262 -10.01 0.12 12.76
N LEU A 263 -9.71 1.40 12.93
CA LEU A 263 -8.88 1.92 14.03
C LEU A 263 -9.49 1.59 15.39
N TYR A 264 -10.79 1.88 15.55
CA TYR A 264 -11.51 1.54 16.78
C TYR A 264 -11.54 0.03 17.03
N ALA A 265 -11.91 -0.77 16.03
CA ALA A 265 -12.00 -2.22 16.16
C ALA A 265 -10.66 -2.84 16.59
N PHE A 266 -9.56 -2.34 16.03
CA PHE A 266 -8.22 -2.80 16.42
C PHE A 266 -7.93 -2.51 17.89
N GLY A 267 -8.21 -1.29 18.36
CA GLY A 267 -8.02 -0.93 19.77
C GLY A 267 -9.06 -1.53 20.73
N ALA A 268 -10.17 -2.06 20.22
CA ALA A 268 -11.20 -2.79 20.98
C ALA A 268 -10.96 -4.31 20.99
N ASP A 269 -9.73 -4.76 20.71
CA ASP A 269 -9.33 -6.17 20.63
C ASP A 269 -10.09 -7.01 19.59
N ARG A 270 -10.55 -6.36 18.51
CA ARG A 270 -11.23 -6.99 17.36
C ARG A 270 -10.36 -6.86 16.12
N GLN A 271 -9.15 -7.39 16.21
CA GLN A 271 -8.13 -7.26 15.15
C GLN A 271 -8.58 -7.90 13.84
N ASP A 272 -9.32 -9.01 13.88
CA ASP A 272 -9.85 -9.67 12.68
C ASP A 272 -10.81 -8.77 11.90
N ASP A 273 -11.71 -8.07 12.59
CA ASP A 273 -12.63 -7.12 11.96
C ASP A 273 -11.90 -5.93 11.35
N ALA A 274 -10.91 -5.39 12.09
CA ALA A 274 -10.07 -4.30 11.61
C ALA A 274 -9.30 -4.70 10.35
N ASN A 275 -8.65 -5.86 10.37
CA ASN A 275 -7.88 -6.40 9.26
C ASN A 275 -8.78 -6.72 8.06
N ALA A 276 -9.98 -7.25 8.27
CA ALA A 276 -10.95 -7.50 7.21
C ALA A 276 -11.38 -6.20 6.51
N ILE A 277 -11.66 -5.15 7.28
CA ILE A 277 -12.00 -3.82 6.74
C ILE A 277 -10.83 -3.24 5.93
N LEU A 278 -9.62 -3.25 6.49
CA LEU A 278 -8.41 -2.71 5.84
C LEU A 278 -8.04 -3.50 4.58
N ALA A 279 -8.17 -4.83 4.61
CA ALA A 279 -7.98 -5.69 3.45
C ALA A 279 -8.97 -5.36 2.34
N HIS A 280 -10.26 -5.24 2.67
CA HIS A 280 -11.30 -4.89 1.71
C HIS A 280 -11.05 -3.50 1.08
N LEU A 281 -10.63 -2.51 1.88
CA LEU A 281 -10.27 -1.19 1.37
C LEU A 281 -9.07 -1.28 0.43
N SER A 282 -7.99 -1.96 0.83
CA SER A 282 -6.76 -2.05 0.03
C SER A 282 -6.96 -2.79 -1.31
N LEU A 283 -7.72 -3.90 -1.29
CA LEU A 283 -8.05 -4.66 -2.50
C LEU A 283 -9.06 -3.93 -3.38
N GLY A 284 -10.04 -3.24 -2.79
CA GLY A 284 -11.09 -2.50 -3.52
C GLY A 284 -10.69 -1.12 -4.03
N TRP A 285 -9.57 -0.57 -3.56
CA TRP A 285 -9.09 0.75 -3.95
C TRP A 285 -8.60 0.79 -5.41
N ARG A 286 -8.92 1.87 -6.13
CA ARG A 286 -8.47 2.10 -7.51
C ARG A 286 -7.77 3.46 -7.63
N PRO A 287 -6.59 3.53 -8.28
CA PRO A 287 -5.91 4.79 -8.52
C PRO A 287 -6.71 5.68 -9.49
N PRO A 288 -6.50 7.01 -9.44
CA PRO A 288 -7.10 7.91 -10.40
C PRO A 288 -6.55 7.60 -11.80
N THR A 289 -7.43 7.53 -12.79
CA THR A 289 -7.04 7.21 -14.17
C THR A 289 -6.76 8.52 -14.92
N PRO A 290 -5.61 8.68 -15.59
CA PRO A 290 -5.37 9.88 -16.39
C PRO A 290 -6.44 10.00 -17.46
N GLY A 291 -7.10 11.16 -17.55
CA GLY A 291 -8.13 11.37 -18.57
C GLY A 291 -7.54 11.46 -19.97
N ARG A 292 -8.34 11.10 -20.97
CA ARG A 292 -8.03 11.42 -22.37
C ARG A 292 -7.93 12.94 -22.51
N ALA A 293 -7.01 13.42 -23.35
CA ALA A 293 -6.53 14.80 -23.50
C ALA A 293 -7.58 15.90 -23.88
N GLY A 294 -8.87 15.68 -23.65
CA GLY A 294 -9.96 16.62 -23.99
C GLY A 294 -10.46 17.50 -22.84
N GLY A 295 -9.97 17.33 -21.61
CA GLY A 295 -10.40 18.11 -20.44
C GLY A 295 -9.22 18.77 -19.75
N TRP A 296 -8.85 19.98 -20.17
CA TRP A 296 -7.81 20.78 -19.52
C TRP A 296 -8.48 21.73 -18.52
N GLN A 297 -7.98 21.75 -17.27
CA GLN A 297 -8.30 22.80 -16.31
C GLN A 297 -7.08 23.71 -16.15
N TRP A 298 -7.21 24.97 -16.56
CA TRP A 298 -6.17 25.98 -16.37
C TRP A 298 -6.12 26.38 -14.89
N ARG A 299 -5.04 26.03 -14.18
CA ARG A 299 -4.66 26.67 -12.92
C ARG A 299 -3.32 27.35 -13.11
N GLY A 300 -3.34 28.68 -13.13
CA GLY A 300 -2.16 29.53 -13.24
C GLY A 300 -2.23 30.44 -14.44
N LEU A 301 -2.87 31.61 -14.27
CA LEU A 301 -2.52 32.79 -15.06
C LEU A 301 -1.38 33.53 -14.33
N PRO A 302 -0.45 34.17 -15.06
CA PRO A 302 0.61 34.97 -14.47
C PRO A 302 0.06 36.14 -13.65
N LEU A 303 0.86 36.57 -12.67
CA LEU A 303 0.62 37.50 -11.55
C LEU A 303 -0.13 38.83 -11.81
N ALA A 304 -0.49 39.18 -13.05
CA ALA A 304 -1.22 40.42 -13.34
C ALA A 304 -2.74 40.35 -13.08
N TRP A 305 -3.27 39.17 -12.73
CA TRP A 305 -4.71 38.97 -12.56
C TRP A 305 -5.00 38.11 -11.31
N ARG A 306 -4.97 38.74 -10.14
CA ARG A 306 -5.62 38.19 -8.93
C ARG A 306 -6.85 39.03 -8.60
N ALA A 307 -8.02 38.41 -8.75
CA ALA A 307 -9.22 38.84 -8.05
C ALA A 307 -9.15 38.30 -6.62
N GLU A 308 -9.37 39.17 -5.64
CA GLU A 308 -9.82 38.77 -4.30
C GLU A 308 -11.13 38.02 -4.45
N ALA A 309 -11.13 36.75 -4.02
CA ALA A 309 -12.33 35.94 -3.97
C ALA A 309 -12.70 35.76 -2.50
N ASP A 310 -13.54 36.67 -2.00
CA ASP A 310 -14.37 36.40 -0.83
C ASP A 310 -15.36 35.30 -1.20
N LEU A 311 -15.02 34.07 -0.82
CA LEU A 311 -15.87 32.89 -0.94
C LEU A 311 -16.85 32.86 0.23
N LEU A 312 -17.80 33.79 0.25
CA LEU A 312 -18.94 33.78 1.19
C LEU A 312 -20.31 33.62 0.54
N ASP A 313 -20.46 33.87 -0.75
CA ASP A 313 -21.69 33.52 -1.47
C ASP A 313 -21.32 33.13 -2.90
N GLY A 314 -21.99 32.12 -3.47
CA GLY A 314 -21.65 31.49 -4.75
C GLY A 314 -21.80 32.36 -6.01
N ARG A 315 -21.33 33.61 -6.01
CA ARG A 315 -21.18 34.49 -7.16
C ARG A 315 -19.72 34.88 -7.30
N ILE A 316 -19.14 34.57 -8.46
CA ILE A 316 -17.80 35.04 -8.84
C ILE A 316 -18.01 36.32 -9.65
N ASP A 317 -17.81 37.47 -9.03
CA ASP A 317 -17.67 38.74 -9.75
C ASP A 317 -16.18 38.99 -10.02
N TRP A 318 -15.82 39.11 -11.31
CA TRP A 318 -14.48 39.47 -11.73
C TRP A 318 -14.36 41.00 -11.76
N VAL A 319 -13.49 41.57 -10.94
CA VAL A 319 -13.11 42.99 -11.04
C VAL A 319 -11.70 43.06 -11.61
N ALA A 320 -11.55 43.65 -12.80
CA ALA A 320 -10.25 43.93 -13.40
C ALA A 320 -9.64 45.17 -12.73
N THR A 321 -8.49 45.01 -12.07
CA THR A 321 -7.70 46.14 -11.60
C THR A 321 -6.80 46.66 -12.72
N LYS A 322 -6.73 47.99 -12.82
CA LYS A 322 -6.11 48.77 -13.89
C LYS A 322 -4.59 48.65 -13.84
N ASP A 323 -3.95 48.34 -14.97
CA ASP A 323 -2.51 48.52 -15.15
C ASP A 323 -2.18 50.03 -15.17
N PRO A 324 -1.30 50.55 -14.30
CA PRO A 324 -0.96 51.98 -14.26
C PRO A 324 -0.17 52.45 -15.50
N ALA A 325 0.30 51.54 -16.36
CA ALA A 325 1.10 51.91 -17.53
C ALA A 325 0.29 52.26 -18.79
N ASN A 326 -1.03 52.00 -18.85
CA ASN A 326 -1.80 52.28 -20.07
C ASN A 326 -3.32 52.48 -19.82
N PRO A 327 -3.84 53.73 -19.79
CA PRO A 327 -5.25 53.99 -19.46
C PRO A 327 -6.15 53.86 -20.70
N VAL A 328 -6.77 52.69 -20.91
CA VAL A 328 -7.88 52.54 -21.87
C VAL A 328 -9.21 52.84 -21.18
N MET A 329 -10.03 53.74 -21.74
CA MET A 329 -11.40 54.00 -21.27
C MET A 329 -12.34 52.86 -21.69
N VAL A 330 -13.03 52.24 -20.72
CA VAL A 330 -14.06 51.23 -20.96
C VAL A 330 -15.42 51.83 -20.65
N SER A 331 -16.32 51.93 -21.65
CA SER A 331 -17.75 52.22 -21.41
C SER A 331 -18.53 50.91 -21.24
N ARG A 332 -19.51 50.91 -20.32
CA ARG A 332 -20.33 49.75 -20.00
C ARG A 332 -21.54 49.66 -20.93
N ASP A 333 -21.50 48.79 -21.93
CA ASP A 333 -22.69 48.36 -22.67
C ASP A 333 -22.85 46.83 -22.59
N TYR A 334 -24.06 46.37 -22.27
CA TYR A 334 -24.40 44.97 -22.05
C TYR A 334 -24.92 44.30 -23.34
N VAL A 335 -24.45 43.09 -23.66
CA VAL A 335 -25.03 42.26 -24.72
C VAL A 335 -25.16 40.81 -24.24
N HIS A 336 -26.36 40.22 -24.41
CA HIS A 336 -26.63 38.81 -24.17
C HIS A 336 -26.37 37.98 -25.44
N GLY A 337 -25.63 36.87 -25.34
CA GLY A 337 -25.42 35.93 -26.44
C GLY A 337 -25.05 34.52 -25.97
N THR A 338 -25.54 33.51 -26.69
CA THR A 338 -25.25 32.08 -26.50
C THR A 338 -24.14 31.60 -27.45
N LEU A 339 -23.30 30.67 -26.99
CA LEU A 339 -22.23 30.08 -27.81
C LEU A 339 -22.79 29.08 -28.84
N PRO A 340 -22.31 29.05 -30.10
CA PRO A 340 -22.76 28.08 -31.08
C PRO A 340 -22.31 26.66 -30.71
N GLY A 341 -23.25 25.70 -30.69
CA GLY A 341 -22.97 24.26 -30.53
C GLY A 341 -23.16 23.68 -29.13
N TRP A 342 -23.64 24.47 -28.15
CA TRP A 342 -24.00 23.97 -26.83
C TRP A 342 -25.53 23.85 -26.67
N PRO A 343 -26.07 22.80 -26.02
CA PRO A 343 -27.47 22.77 -25.68
C PRO A 343 -27.79 23.93 -24.71
N ALA A 344 -28.88 24.66 -24.97
CA ALA A 344 -29.24 25.90 -24.28
C ALA A 344 -29.31 25.76 -22.74
N ALA A 345 -29.58 24.56 -22.24
CA ALA A 345 -29.67 24.26 -20.81
C ALA A 345 -28.30 24.20 -20.07
N LEU A 346 -27.17 24.18 -20.78
CA LEU A 346 -25.83 24.04 -20.20
C LEU A 346 -24.88 25.19 -20.56
N SER A 347 -25.35 26.23 -21.23
CA SER A 347 -24.50 27.36 -21.61
C SER A 347 -24.24 28.27 -20.40
N PRO A 348 -22.99 28.43 -19.93
CA PRO A 348 -22.69 29.47 -18.95
C PRO A 348 -22.90 30.85 -19.59
N VAL A 349 -23.55 31.76 -18.87
CA VAL A 349 -23.63 33.18 -19.26
C VAL A 349 -22.21 33.75 -19.16
N VAL A 350 -21.54 33.93 -20.29
CA VAL A 350 -20.23 34.57 -20.34
C VAL A 350 -20.45 36.08 -20.45
N ARG A 351 -20.04 36.83 -19.42
CA ARG A 351 -20.00 38.29 -19.44
C ARG A 351 -18.77 38.70 -20.25
N ILE A 352 -18.96 39.17 -21.49
CA ILE A 352 -17.88 39.65 -22.35
C ILE A 352 -17.96 41.18 -22.38
N GLU A 353 -16.99 41.85 -21.75
CA GLU A 353 -16.83 43.30 -21.87
C GLU A 353 -16.15 43.63 -23.21
N ARG A 354 -16.74 44.54 -23.99
CA ARG A 354 -16.15 45.04 -25.24
C ARG A 354 -15.11 46.11 -24.91
N ALA A 355 -13.84 45.83 -25.14
CA ALA A 355 -12.83 46.88 -25.22
C ALA A 355 -12.89 47.53 -26.63
N ARG A 356 -13.12 48.84 -26.70
CA ARG A 356 -12.88 49.64 -27.91
C ARG A 356 -11.48 50.23 -27.84
N ASN A 357 -10.77 50.25 -28.96
CA ASN A 357 -9.57 51.06 -29.11
C ASN A 357 -9.94 52.49 -29.53
N GLU A 358 -8.99 53.41 -29.43
CA GLU A 358 -9.15 54.85 -29.71
C GLU A 358 -9.52 55.16 -31.18
N SER A 359 -9.44 54.18 -32.09
CA SER A 359 -9.81 54.32 -33.50
C SER A 359 -11.20 53.78 -33.87
N GLY A 360 -11.99 53.33 -32.90
CA GLY A 360 -13.41 52.95 -33.12
C GLY A 360 -13.64 51.66 -33.91
N ALA A 361 -12.60 50.86 -34.19
CA ALA A 361 -12.72 49.62 -34.93
C ALA A 361 -13.02 48.42 -34.00
N SER A 362 -14.06 47.65 -34.32
CA SER A 362 -14.41 46.42 -33.60
C SER A 362 -13.38 45.32 -33.88
N VAL A 363 -12.56 44.97 -32.89
CA VAL A 363 -11.67 43.82 -32.97
C VAL A 363 -12.49 42.54 -32.72
N HIS A 364 -12.63 41.69 -33.74
CA HIS A 364 -13.22 40.36 -33.57
C HIS A 364 -12.29 39.51 -32.67
N GLY A 365 -12.66 39.33 -31.41
CA GLY A 365 -11.86 38.69 -30.36
C GLY A 365 -11.45 37.23 -30.57
N PHE A 366 -11.81 36.61 -31.70
CA PHE A 366 -11.45 35.21 -32.01
C PHE A 366 -10.08 35.05 -32.67
N ASP A 367 -9.62 36.04 -33.43
CA ASP A 367 -8.43 35.89 -34.28
C ASP A 367 -7.11 36.14 -33.54
N TRP A 368 -7.18 36.81 -32.38
CA TRP A 368 -6.01 37.06 -31.52
C TRP A 368 -5.64 35.85 -30.65
N VAL A 369 -6.66 35.12 -30.16
CA VAL A 369 -6.48 33.91 -29.32
C VAL A 369 -5.79 32.81 -30.13
N TRP A 370 -6.15 32.64 -31.40
CA TRP A 370 -5.56 31.61 -32.27
C TRP A 370 -4.11 31.92 -32.67
N ARG A 371 -3.76 33.20 -32.85
CA ARG A 371 -2.38 33.62 -33.15
C ARG A 371 -1.44 33.51 -31.94
N LEU A 372 -1.95 33.71 -30.71
CA LEU A 372 -1.15 33.44 -29.50
C LEU A 372 -0.86 31.94 -29.33
N GLN A 373 -1.81 31.08 -29.71
CA GLN A 373 -1.71 29.62 -29.56
C GLN A 373 -0.60 29.01 -30.43
N ARG A 374 -0.31 29.57 -31.61
CA ARG A 374 0.81 29.12 -32.47
C ARG A 374 2.17 29.65 -32.04
N ARG A 375 2.24 30.75 -31.29
CA ARG A 375 3.50 31.39 -30.87
C ARG A 375 3.95 30.95 -29.47
N TRP A 376 3.06 30.35 -28.68
CA TRP A 376 3.37 29.81 -27.36
C TRP A 376 3.86 28.36 -27.42
N ARG A 377 5.17 28.17 -27.39
CA ARG A 377 5.83 26.93 -26.91
C ARG A 377 6.18 27.08 -25.42
N GLY A 378 5.16 27.41 -24.61
CA GLY A 378 5.26 27.61 -23.15
C GLY A 378 4.75 26.40 -22.34
N PRO A 379 5.05 26.33 -21.03
CA PRO A 379 5.17 25.07 -20.29
C PRO A 379 3.83 24.37 -19.97
N VAL A 380 3.86 23.05 -20.10
CA VAL A 380 2.78 22.09 -19.83
C VAL A 380 2.44 22.06 -18.33
N TRP A 381 1.66 23.02 -17.84
CA TRP A 381 1.08 22.98 -16.49
C TRP A 381 -0.33 22.41 -16.45
N ALA A 382 -0.92 22.18 -17.61
CA ALA A 382 -2.20 21.52 -17.69
C ALA A 382 -1.94 20.02 -17.56
N LYS A 383 -2.39 19.40 -16.45
CA LYS A 383 -2.48 17.94 -16.37
C LYS A 383 -3.88 17.55 -16.88
N PRO A 384 -4.03 16.51 -17.72
CA PRO A 384 -5.35 16.05 -18.11
C PRO A 384 -6.14 15.71 -16.84
N LEU A 385 -7.37 16.23 -16.74
CA LEU A 385 -8.28 15.88 -15.65
C LEU A 385 -8.37 14.35 -15.57
N PRO A 386 -8.24 13.72 -14.40
CA PRO A 386 -8.44 12.29 -14.30
C PRO A 386 -9.87 11.96 -14.76
N SER A 387 -10.02 11.00 -15.66
CA SER A 387 -11.35 10.55 -16.12
C SER A 387 -12.15 9.91 -14.99
N ARG A 388 -11.46 9.43 -13.96
CA ARG A 388 -12.04 8.91 -12.72
C ARG A 388 -11.17 9.31 -11.53
N ALA A 389 -11.77 9.89 -10.49
CA ALA A 389 -11.10 10.17 -9.23
C ALA A 389 -10.70 8.86 -8.52
N ALA A 390 -9.66 8.93 -7.68
CA ALA A 390 -9.29 7.83 -6.80
C ALA A 390 -10.48 7.45 -5.91
N GLY A 391 -10.72 6.16 -5.73
CA GLY A 391 -11.87 5.72 -4.95
C GLY A 391 -12.00 4.22 -4.84
N PHE A 392 -13.13 3.79 -4.29
CA PHE A 392 -13.42 2.41 -3.97
C PHE A 392 -14.58 1.92 -4.84
N GLU A 393 -14.43 0.70 -5.37
CA GLU A 393 -15.48 0.04 -6.15
C GLU A 393 -16.66 -0.34 -5.25
N LYS A 394 -16.36 -0.87 -4.07
CA LYS A 394 -17.32 -1.19 -3.02
C LYS A 394 -16.69 -0.90 -1.66
N LEU A 395 -17.49 -0.39 -0.74
CA LEU A 395 -17.07 -0.24 0.66
C LEU A 395 -17.31 -1.55 1.42
N PRO A 396 -16.51 -1.84 2.47
CA PRO A 396 -16.73 -3.02 3.31
C PRO A 396 -18.14 -2.99 3.92
N THR A 397 -18.71 -4.17 4.19
CA THR A 397 -19.97 -4.28 4.93
C THR A 397 -19.70 -4.22 6.43
N GLY A 398 -20.70 -3.85 7.25
CA GLY A 398 -20.60 -3.94 8.72
C GLY A 398 -19.85 -2.79 9.42
N TYR A 399 -19.01 -1.99 8.73
CA TYR A 399 -18.27 -0.88 9.38
C TYR A 399 -19.19 0.15 10.07
N ARG A 400 -20.44 0.30 9.60
CA ARG A 400 -21.43 1.19 10.21
C ARG A 400 -21.88 0.72 11.59
N GLU A 401 -21.98 -0.58 11.79
CA GLU A 401 -22.35 -1.16 13.09
C GLU A 401 -21.19 -0.98 14.09
N ILE A 402 -19.96 -1.20 13.65
CA ILE A 402 -18.76 -0.93 14.44
C ILE A 402 -18.67 0.55 14.81
N ASN A 403 -18.95 1.47 13.87
CA ASN A 403 -19.03 2.89 14.18
C ASN A 403 -20.12 3.22 15.20
N ALA A 404 -21.28 2.56 15.14
CA ALA A 404 -22.34 2.74 16.11
C ALA A 404 -21.92 2.26 17.51
N GLN A 405 -21.14 1.17 17.59
CA GLN A 405 -20.57 0.65 18.83
C GLN A 405 -19.48 1.59 19.38
N MET A 406 -18.57 2.07 18.53
CA MET A 406 -17.54 3.06 18.85
C MET A 406 -18.13 4.30 19.53
N LEU A 407 -19.26 4.80 19.03
CA LEU A 407 -19.91 5.99 19.60
C LEU A 407 -20.57 5.74 20.97
N ARG A 408 -20.79 4.47 21.35
CA ARG A 408 -21.39 4.04 22.63
C ARG A 408 -20.36 3.56 23.64
N ASP A 409 -19.17 3.16 23.21
CA ASP A 409 -18.13 2.63 24.09
C ASP A 409 -17.53 3.72 25.00
N GLU A 410 -17.86 3.67 26.29
CA GLU A 410 -17.43 4.64 27.30
C GLU A 410 -15.90 4.73 27.43
N ARG A 411 -15.18 3.61 27.32
CA ARG A 411 -13.71 3.59 27.44
C ARG A 411 -13.06 4.36 26.30
N PHE A 412 -13.57 4.16 25.10
CA PHE A 412 -13.12 4.89 23.93
C PHE A 412 -13.52 6.38 24.01
N GLN A 413 -14.74 6.68 24.43
CA GLN A 413 -15.21 8.07 24.58
C GLN A 413 -14.38 8.86 25.60
N GLU A 414 -13.90 8.23 26.68
CA GLU A 414 -13.06 8.89 27.69
C GLU A 414 -11.75 9.44 27.11
N VAL A 415 -11.14 8.70 26.18
CA VAL A 415 -9.89 9.09 25.50
C VAL A 415 -10.19 10.13 24.42
N VAL A 416 -11.24 9.90 23.63
CA VAL A 416 -11.48 10.67 22.41
C VAL A 416 -12.17 12.00 22.63
N ARG A 417 -12.89 12.18 23.75
CA ARG A 417 -13.50 13.48 24.12
C ARG A 417 -12.48 14.62 24.27
N LEU A 418 -11.19 14.30 24.44
CA LEU A 418 -10.12 15.28 24.50
C LEU A 418 -9.74 15.85 23.12
N HIS A 419 -10.19 15.20 22.05
CA HIS A 419 -9.75 15.45 20.67
C HIS A 419 -10.93 15.51 19.70
N ASP A 420 -12.14 15.78 20.20
CA ASP A 420 -13.36 15.62 19.42
C ASP A 420 -13.74 16.84 18.58
N ARG A 421 -13.04 17.99 18.77
CA ARG A 421 -13.33 19.28 18.11
C ARG A 421 -12.73 19.43 16.72
N HIS A 422 -11.68 18.67 16.40
CA HIS A 422 -11.07 18.67 15.08
C HIS A 422 -10.96 17.26 14.51
N CYS A 423 -11.32 17.10 13.24
CA CYS A 423 -11.34 15.78 12.61
C CYS A 423 -9.94 15.16 12.55
N ALA A 424 -8.90 15.96 12.32
CA ALA A 424 -7.52 15.45 12.28
C ALA A 424 -7.07 14.90 13.65
N THR A 425 -7.30 15.63 14.73
CA THR A 425 -6.92 15.21 16.09
C THR A 425 -7.77 14.03 16.59
N TRP A 426 -9.05 13.98 16.21
CA TRP A 426 -9.90 12.82 16.43
C TRP A 426 -9.34 11.54 15.80
N PHE A 427 -8.88 11.61 14.55
CA PHE A 427 -8.24 10.49 13.88
C PHE A 427 -6.88 10.13 14.50
N MET A 428 -6.13 11.11 15.02
CA MET A 428 -4.90 10.85 15.78
C MET A 428 -5.20 10.08 17.08
N ALA A 429 -6.24 10.46 17.82
CA ALA A 429 -6.67 9.77 19.03
C ALA A 429 -7.11 8.33 18.73
N LEU A 430 -7.81 8.10 17.61
CA LEU A 430 -8.17 6.76 17.12
C LEU A 430 -6.94 5.90 16.77
N MET A 431 -5.92 6.51 16.17
CA MET A 431 -4.66 5.84 15.85
C MET A 431 -3.88 5.47 17.11
N GLU A 432 -3.81 6.38 18.08
CA GLU A 432 -3.18 6.10 19.37
C GLU A 432 -3.95 5.00 20.12
N TRP A 433 -5.28 5.02 20.10
CA TRP A 433 -6.14 3.97 20.65
C TRP A 433 -5.82 2.60 20.05
N ALA A 434 -5.70 2.51 18.72
CA ALA A 434 -5.30 1.28 18.05
C ALA A 434 -3.88 0.83 18.47
N GLN A 435 -2.93 1.76 18.55
CA GLN A 435 -1.53 1.47 18.89
C GLN A 435 -1.33 1.00 20.35
N ARG A 436 -2.25 1.34 21.26
CA ARG A 436 -2.20 0.82 22.65
C ARG A 436 -2.40 -0.69 22.73
N MET A 437 -3.16 -1.27 21.81
CA MET A 437 -3.40 -2.72 21.79
C MET A 437 -2.33 -3.51 21.04
N GLY A 438 -1.66 -2.90 20.05
CA GLY A 438 -0.66 -3.59 19.27
C GLY A 438 -0.02 -2.72 18.19
N SER A 439 0.81 -3.36 17.35
CA SER A 439 1.52 -2.67 16.28
C SER A 439 0.58 -2.31 15.13
N PHE A 440 0.11 -1.05 15.11
CA PHE A 440 -0.73 -0.51 14.04
C PHE A 440 0.01 0.57 13.27
N HIS A 441 0.17 0.38 11.95
CA HIS A 441 1.00 1.22 11.10
C HIS A 441 0.26 1.73 9.86
N THR A 442 0.69 2.89 9.35
CA THR A 442 0.16 3.51 8.12
C THR A 442 0.39 2.67 6.86
N SER A 443 1.30 1.69 6.91
CA SER A 443 1.50 0.72 5.84
C SER A 443 0.24 -0.10 5.53
N LEU A 444 -0.62 -0.33 6.53
CA LEU A 444 -1.88 -1.09 6.38
C LEU A 444 -2.93 -0.36 5.52
N PHE A 445 -2.78 0.94 5.31
CA PHE A 445 -3.71 1.78 4.55
C PHE A 445 -2.95 2.78 3.66
N ILE A 446 -1.93 2.30 2.95
CA ILE A 446 -1.09 3.13 2.07
C ILE A 446 -1.89 3.83 0.95
N TRP A 447 -3.05 3.29 0.56
CA TRP A 447 -3.99 3.94 -0.35
C TRP A 447 -4.44 5.34 0.14
N LEU A 448 -4.42 5.58 1.45
CA LEU A 448 -4.80 6.86 2.05
C LEU A 448 -3.87 7.98 1.60
N ARG A 449 -2.59 7.67 1.32
CA ARG A 449 -1.62 8.66 0.82
C ARG A 449 -2.05 9.32 -0.49
N VAL A 450 -2.78 8.60 -1.33
CA VAL A 450 -3.36 9.15 -2.59
C VAL A 450 -4.77 9.70 -2.34
N GLN A 451 -5.56 9.03 -1.52
CA GLN A 451 -6.97 9.38 -1.29
C GLN A 451 -7.14 10.68 -0.49
N ASN A 452 -6.35 10.85 0.56
CA ASN A 452 -6.29 12.03 1.41
C ASN A 452 -4.86 12.16 2.00
N PRO A 453 -3.94 12.81 1.26
CA PRO A 453 -2.56 12.96 1.68
C PRO A 453 -2.42 13.69 3.03
N GLN A 454 -3.30 14.67 3.29
CA GLN A 454 -3.30 15.44 4.53
C GLN A 454 -3.51 14.53 5.74
N LEU A 455 -4.57 13.71 5.71
CA LEU A 455 -4.85 12.76 6.79
C LEU A 455 -3.76 11.68 6.90
N PHE A 456 -3.21 11.21 5.77
CA PHE A 456 -2.12 10.24 5.78
C PHE A 456 -0.90 10.76 6.56
N TRP A 457 -0.45 11.99 6.27
CA TRP A 457 0.71 12.57 6.96
C TRP A 457 0.43 12.80 8.45
N VAL A 458 -0.78 13.24 8.79
CA VAL A 458 -1.22 13.39 10.20
C VAL A 458 -1.11 12.07 10.95
N LEU A 459 -1.67 10.99 10.40
CA LEU A 459 -1.65 9.67 11.04
C LEU A 459 -0.23 9.06 11.10
N ASN A 460 0.63 9.38 10.13
CA ASN A 460 1.99 8.88 10.07
C ASN A 460 2.90 9.42 11.19
N HIS A 461 2.49 10.50 11.86
CA HIS A 461 3.24 11.11 12.98
C HIS A 461 2.68 10.83 14.36
N VAL A 462 1.62 10.05 14.46
CA VAL A 462 1.14 9.56 15.75
C VAL A 462 2.24 8.69 16.35
N GLY A 463 2.67 9.04 17.56
CA GLY A 463 3.82 8.43 18.25
C GLY A 463 5.19 9.09 17.97
N GLY A 464 5.27 10.06 17.04
CA GLY A 464 6.51 10.79 16.76
C GLY A 464 6.72 12.05 17.63
N GLU A 465 7.97 12.51 17.70
CA GLU A 465 8.37 13.76 18.38
C GLU A 465 8.40 14.98 17.45
N CYS A 466 8.47 14.76 16.14
CA CYS A 466 8.48 15.81 15.13
C CYS A 466 7.58 15.41 13.96
N ALA A 467 6.80 16.38 13.45
CA ALA A 467 5.87 16.19 12.35
C ALA A 467 6.40 16.79 11.04
N TRP A 468 6.05 16.18 9.89
CA TRP A 468 6.18 16.81 8.59
C TRP A 468 5.43 18.15 8.61
N THR A 469 5.91 19.14 7.88
CA THR A 469 5.27 20.47 7.81
C THR A 469 3.82 20.39 7.30
N GLN A 470 3.49 19.37 6.52
CA GLN A 470 2.13 19.10 6.05
C GLN A 470 1.18 18.63 7.15
N ALA A 471 1.69 18.14 8.28
CA ALA A 471 0.92 17.65 9.42
C ALA A 471 1.20 18.41 10.72
N ALA A 472 2.06 19.43 10.69
CA ALA A 472 2.52 20.13 11.87
C ALA A 472 1.38 20.80 12.66
N GLY A 473 0.40 21.42 11.99
CA GLY A 473 -0.73 22.06 12.68
C GLY A 473 -1.56 21.09 13.53
N PRO A 474 -2.09 19.99 12.95
CA PRO A 474 -2.79 18.97 13.72
C PRO A 474 -1.95 18.33 14.80
N TRP A 475 -0.66 18.10 14.53
CA TRP A 475 0.22 17.48 15.50
C TRP A 475 0.44 18.38 16.73
N THR A 476 0.70 19.68 16.54
CA THR A 476 0.87 20.60 17.66
C THR A 476 -0.42 20.82 18.42
N HIS A 477 -1.54 20.95 17.71
CA HIS A 477 -2.85 21.09 18.35
C HIS A 477 -3.19 19.85 19.20
N TYR A 478 -2.95 18.65 18.66
CA TYR A 478 -3.14 17.39 19.41
C TYR A 478 -2.29 17.35 20.70
N ARG A 479 -1.03 17.77 20.62
CA ARG A 479 -0.15 17.86 21.80
C ARG A 479 -0.66 18.89 22.81
N ASN A 480 -1.15 20.02 22.34
CA ASN A 480 -1.73 21.06 23.20
C ASN A 480 -3.01 20.58 23.90
N GLU A 481 -3.89 19.83 23.22
CA GLU A 481 -5.06 19.18 23.84
C GLU A 481 -4.64 18.17 24.93
N ILE A 482 -3.59 17.37 24.70
CA ILE A 482 -3.04 16.44 25.71
C ILE A 482 -2.53 17.21 26.93
N MET A 483 -1.77 18.29 26.71
CA MET A 483 -1.22 19.11 27.80
C MET A 483 -2.31 19.83 28.59
N ALA A 484 -3.34 20.33 27.91
CA ALA A 484 -4.50 20.99 28.53
C ALA A 484 -5.45 20.01 29.22
N ARG A 485 -5.39 18.71 28.86
CA ARG A 485 -6.35 17.67 29.28
C ARG A 485 -7.80 18.04 28.97
N SER A 486 -8.00 18.77 27.89
CA SER A 486 -9.31 19.20 27.40
C SER A 486 -9.24 19.41 25.90
N ALA A 487 -10.39 19.26 25.24
CA ALA A 487 -10.50 19.60 23.83
C ALA A 487 -10.49 21.12 23.66
N ILE A 488 -9.75 21.60 22.67
CA ILE A 488 -9.56 23.02 22.40
C ILE A 488 -10.33 23.34 21.12
N ASP A 489 -11.27 24.29 21.20
CA ASP A 489 -12.07 24.70 20.04
C ASP A 489 -11.25 25.59 19.07
N ASP A 490 -10.37 26.43 19.63
CA ASP A 490 -9.55 27.37 18.87
C ASP A 490 -8.23 26.73 18.38
N PRO A 491 -7.82 26.95 17.13
CA PRO A 491 -6.58 26.38 16.58
C PRO A 491 -5.29 26.77 17.35
N ALA A 492 -4.88 25.93 18.30
CA ALA A 492 -3.58 26.04 18.99
C ALA A 492 -2.41 25.51 18.13
N VAL A 493 -1.92 26.33 17.19
CA VAL A 493 -0.88 25.96 16.20
C VAL A 493 0.37 26.85 16.24
N ASP A 494 0.50 27.67 17.27
CA ASP A 494 1.64 28.57 17.53
C ASP A 494 2.99 27.85 17.52
N ILE A 495 3.07 26.69 18.16
CA ILE A 495 4.29 25.86 18.19
C ILE A 495 4.70 25.43 16.77
N ALA A 496 3.75 25.18 15.87
CA ALA A 496 4.06 24.78 14.50
C ALA A 496 4.68 25.92 13.69
N VAL A 497 4.22 27.15 13.93
CA VAL A 497 4.78 28.37 13.33
C VAL A 497 6.20 28.60 13.85
N GLN A 498 6.39 28.56 15.17
CA GLN A 498 7.71 28.73 15.79
C GLN A 498 8.70 27.66 15.30
N ALA A 499 8.27 26.40 15.20
CA ALA A 499 9.10 25.32 14.68
C ALA A 499 9.48 25.53 13.21
N LEU A 500 8.55 26.04 12.38
CA LEU A 500 8.84 26.38 10.99
C LEU A 500 9.88 27.51 10.89
N VAL A 501 9.71 28.59 11.67
CA VAL A 501 10.67 29.70 11.72
C VAL A 501 12.04 29.18 12.12
N LYS A 502 12.11 28.42 13.22
CA LYS A 502 13.36 27.84 13.72
C LYS A 502 14.08 26.99 12.68
N ASP A 503 13.34 26.15 11.94
CA ASP A 503 13.91 25.27 10.93
C ASP A 503 14.43 26.05 9.72
N LEU A 504 13.68 27.06 9.26
CA LEU A 504 14.11 27.96 8.19
C LEU A 504 15.32 28.81 8.59
N SER A 505 15.38 29.30 9.83
CA SER A 505 16.56 29.99 10.36
C SER A 505 17.79 29.08 10.41
N LYS A 506 17.61 27.83 10.85
CA LYS A 506 18.69 26.83 10.92
C LYS A 506 19.27 26.52 9.53
N ASP A 507 18.40 26.44 8.52
CA ASP A 507 18.78 26.23 7.13
C ASP A 507 19.36 27.49 6.45
N GLY A 508 19.41 28.63 7.17
CA GLY A 508 19.99 29.88 6.68
C GLY A 508 19.07 30.72 5.78
N TRP A 509 17.76 30.43 5.78
CA TRP A 509 16.78 31.19 5.00
C TRP A 509 16.31 32.49 5.66
N LEU A 510 16.38 32.58 6.99
CA LEU A 510 15.93 33.72 7.78
C LEU A 510 17.09 34.33 8.59
N ASP A 511 16.93 35.58 9.03
CA ASP A 511 17.89 36.25 9.92
C ASP A 511 18.02 35.45 11.23
N PRO A 512 19.25 35.11 11.68
CA PRO A 512 19.50 34.47 12.97
C PRO A 512 18.87 35.19 14.18
N ARG A 513 18.48 36.47 14.02
CA ARG A 513 17.75 37.25 15.03
C ARG A 513 16.26 36.93 15.11
N GLU A 514 15.64 36.38 14.06
CA GLU A 514 14.22 36.01 14.04
C GLU A 514 13.93 34.63 14.65
N GLY A 515 14.95 33.78 14.79
CA GLY A 515 14.80 32.43 15.35
C GLY A 515 15.10 32.29 16.85
N ARG A 516 15.24 33.39 17.61
CA ARG A 516 15.61 33.39 19.04
C ARG A 516 14.46 33.69 19.97
#